data_AF-A0A8H7QUS6-F1
#
_entry.id   AF-A0A8H7QUS6-F1
#
_cell.length_a   1.000
_cell.length_b   1.000
_cell.length_c   1.000
_cell.angle_alpha   90.00
_cell.angle_beta   90.00
_cell.angle_gamma   90.00
#
_symmetry.space_group_name_H-M   'P 1'
#
loop_
_entity.id
_entity.type
_entity.pdbx_description
1 polymer ?
#
loop_
_entity_poly.entity_id
_entity_poly.type
_entity_poly.pdbx_seq_one_letter_code
_entity_poly.pdbx_strand_id
1 'polypeptide(L)'
;MERSWNKFKIDFMTGDNNSQRFLKNVARDLDAKSIKSFNWTAPDVEPHSAVYFLMFTNEKGENAWTTRFGITGPDGKLVSPENAVQPDGDKIPWGVGRLVGDPTANKISTASYSMNSAMASAAENNAAVLIAVSSQPNTSSSNIIIPGIAFASSFLVATIYSLI
;
A
#
# COMPACT_ATOMS: atom_id res chain seq x y z
N MET A 1 -31.45 13.39 -18.36
CA MET A 1 -30.62 13.02 -17.20
C MET A 1 -29.58 12.04 -17.66
N GLU A 2 -28.32 12.42 -17.64
CA GLU A 2 -27.22 11.48 -17.82
C GLU A 2 -27.20 10.54 -16.61
N ARG A 3 -27.24 9.23 -16.84
CA ARG A 3 -27.13 8.24 -15.77
C ARG A 3 -25.66 8.19 -15.35
N SER A 4 -25.34 8.81 -14.21
CA SER A 4 -23.97 8.87 -13.67
C SER A 4 -23.35 7.49 -13.41
N TRP A 5 -24.16 6.44 -13.34
CA TRP A 5 -23.74 5.06 -13.06
C TRP A 5 -23.63 4.16 -14.31
N ASN A 6 -23.46 4.72 -15.51
CA ASN A 6 -23.22 3.88 -16.69
C ASN A 6 -21.88 3.17 -16.60
N LYS A 7 -20.81 3.89 -16.21
CA LYS A 7 -19.48 3.31 -16.06
C LYS A 7 -18.98 3.44 -14.63
N PHE A 8 -18.43 2.37 -14.12
CA PHE A 8 -17.97 2.31 -12.74
C PHE A 8 -16.86 1.27 -12.53
N LYS A 9 -16.18 1.39 -11.41
CA LYS A 9 -15.23 0.39 -10.89
C LYS A 9 -15.72 -0.16 -9.57
N ILE A 10 -15.18 -1.32 -9.20
CA ILE A 10 -15.44 -1.96 -7.91
C ILE A 10 -14.10 -2.16 -7.21
N ASP A 11 -13.99 -1.63 -6.01
CA ASP A 11 -12.84 -1.78 -5.14
C ASP A 11 -13.24 -2.54 -3.88
N PHE A 12 -12.37 -3.45 -3.44
CA PHE A 12 -12.50 -4.22 -2.20
C PHE A 12 -11.80 -3.47 -1.08
N MET A 13 -12.54 -3.23 0.00
CA MET A 13 -12.16 -2.28 1.06
C MET A 13 -12.38 -2.90 2.46
N THR A 14 -11.74 -2.29 3.46
CA THR A 14 -11.89 -2.60 4.90
C THR A 14 -11.77 -1.32 5.73
N GLY A 15 -12.08 -1.35 7.02
CA GLY A 15 -11.86 -0.24 7.95
C GLY A 15 -13.16 0.41 8.45
N ASP A 16 -13.00 1.53 9.16
CA ASP A 16 -14.10 2.33 9.67
C ASP A 16 -14.72 3.22 8.57
N ASN A 17 -15.82 3.89 8.89
CA ASN A 17 -16.54 4.74 7.94
C ASN A 17 -15.71 5.94 7.46
N ASN A 18 -14.82 6.46 8.30
CA ASN A 18 -14.05 7.68 8.07
C ASN A 18 -12.66 7.37 7.48
N SER A 19 -12.10 6.19 7.75
CA SER A 19 -10.80 5.73 7.26
C SER A 19 -10.89 4.38 6.54
N GLN A 20 -11.55 4.40 5.40
CA GLN A 20 -11.65 3.22 4.53
C GLN A 20 -10.30 2.93 3.88
N ARG A 21 -9.88 1.67 3.92
CA ARG A 21 -8.62 1.18 3.37
C ARG A 21 -8.87 0.30 2.16
N PHE A 22 -8.18 0.65 1.08
CA PHE A 22 -8.15 -0.15 -0.14
C PHE A 22 -7.35 -1.42 0.06
N LEU A 23 -7.92 -2.55 -0.36
CA LEU A 23 -7.25 -3.84 -0.38
C LEU A 23 -6.92 -4.24 -1.81
N LYS A 24 -7.93 -4.31 -2.68
CA LYS A 24 -7.77 -4.81 -4.05
C LYS A 24 -8.78 -4.19 -4.98
N ASN A 25 -8.38 -3.99 -6.24
CA ASN A 25 -9.34 -3.68 -7.28
C ASN A 25 -10.03 -4.99 -7.72
N VAL A 26 -11.36 -5.01 -7.66
CA VAL A 26 -12.20 -6.16 -8.05
C VAL A 26 -12.48 -6.12 -9.54
N ALA A 27 -12.81 -4.95 -10.05
CA ALA A 27 -13.04 -4.70 -11.47
C ALA A 27 -12.83 -3.22 -11.83
N ARG A 28 -12.53 -2.98 -13.11
CA ARG A 28 -12.47 -1.65 -13.72
C ARG A 28 -13.31 -1.63 -14.99
N ASP A 29 -13.65 -0.42 -15.42
CA ASP A 29 -14.28 -0.17 -16.72
C ASP A 29 -15.58 -0.97 -16.96
N LEU A 30 -16.33 -1.23 -15.88
CA LEU A 30 -17.62 -1.92 -15.98
C LEU A 30 -18.67 -0.97 -16.57
N ASP A 31 -19.51 -1.48 -17.46
CA ASP A 31 -20.66 -0.75 -18.02
C ASP A 31 -21.99 -1.38 -17.56
N ALA A 32 -22.79 -0.62 -16.82
CA ALA A 32 -24.11 -1.02 -16.30
C ALA A 32 -25.14 -1.29 -17.42
N LYS A 33 -24.88 -0.85 -18.65
CA LYS A 33 -25.73 -1.13 -19.81
C LYS A 33 -25.55 -2.57 -20.29
N SER A 34 -24.32 -3.08 -20.27
CA SER A 34 -23.97 -4.42 -20.77
C SER A 34 -23.94 -5.47 -19.66
N ILE A 35 -23.55 -5.09 -18.44
CA ILE A 35 -23.37 -6.01 -17.32
C ILE A 35 -24.48 -5.83 -16.30
N LYS A 36 -25.23 -6.91 -16.03
CA LYS A 36 -26.27 -6.96 -14.98
C LYS A 36 -25.87 -7.81 -13.78
N SER A 37 -24.89 -8.69 -13.95
CA SER A 37 -24.39 -9.58 -12.90
C SER A 37 -22.90 -9.74 -13.06
N PHE A 38 -22.19 -9.84 -11.94
CA PHE A 38 -20.74 -9.95 -11.91
C PHE A 38 -20.34 -10.99 -10.87
N ASN A 39 -19.54 -11.97 -11.29
CA ASN A 39 -19.04 -13.02 -10.42
C ASN A 39 -17.59 -12.70 -10.06
N TRP A 40 -17.29 -12.74 -8.76
CA TRP A 40 -15.95 -12.52 -8.25
C TRP A 40 -15.67 -13.47 -7.10
N THR A 41 -14.47 -14.07 -7.13
CA THR A 41 -13.98 -14.91 -6.05
C THR A 41 -13.21 -14.04 -5.06
N ALA A 42 -13.66 -14.03 -3.81
CA ALA A 42 -12.99 -13.32 -2.74
C ALA A 42 -11.56 -13.89 -2.52
N PRO A 43 -10.54 -13.03 -2.35
CA PRO A 43 -9.20 -13.46 -2.00
C PRO A 43 -9.17 -13.97 -0.54
N ASP A 44 -8.08 -14.62 -0.18
CA ASP A 44 -7.80 -14.92 1.22
C ASP A 44 -7.36 -13.63 1.95
N VAL A 45 -7.88 -13.46 3.18
CA VAL A 45 -7.77 -12.22 3.96
C VAL A 45 -7.51 -12.52 5.41
N GLU A 46 -6.92 -11.56 6.12
CA GLU A 46 -6.73 -11.64 7.56
C GLU A 46 -7.11 -10.29 8.21
N PRO A 47 -7.95 -10.27 9.27
CA PRO A 47 -8.60 -11.41 9.90
C PRO A 47 -9.79 -11.93 9.09
N HIS A 48 -10.12 -13.22 9.25
CA HIS A 48 -11.35 -13.81 8.71
C HIS A 48 -12.58 -13.30 9.48
N SER A 49 -13.02 -12.07 9.21
CA SER A 49 -14.03 -11.35 9.99
C SER A 49 -15.03 -10.59 9.11
N ALA A 50 -16.14 -10.14 9.70
CA ALA A 50 -17.22 -9.39 9.06
C ALA A 50 -16.92 -7.87 8.95
N VAL A 51 -15.78 -7.53 8.35
CA VAL A 51 -15.26 -6.15 8.30
C VAL A 51 -15.00 -5.63 6.88
N TYR A 52 -15.28 -6.45 5.88
CA TYR A 52 -14.98 -6.15 4.48
C TYR A 52 -16.20 -5.65 3.72
N PHE A 53 -15.99 -4.81 2.72
CA PHE A 53 -17.07 -4.26 1.91
C PHE A 53 -16.57 -3.91 0.51
N LEU A 54 -17.50 -3.75 -0.43
CA LEU A 54 -17.21 -3.27 -1.78
C LEU A 54 -17.60 -1.80 -1.89
N MET A 55 -16.71 -1.02 -2.50
CA MET A 55 -16.96 0.35 -2.91
C MET A 55 -17.08 0.40 -4.43
N PHE A 56 -18.18 0.99 -4.89
CA PHE A 56 -18.42 1.31 -6.29
C PHE A 56 -18.09 2.79 -6.49
N THR A 57 -17.31 3.11 -7.51
CA THR A 57 -17.02 4.50 -7.89
C THR A 57 -17.35 4.69 -9.35
N ASN A 58 -18.15 5.71 -9.66
CA ASN A 58 -18.48 6.05 -11.05
C ASN A 58 -17.48 7.03 -11.67
N GLU A 59 -17.64 7.33 -12.96
CA GLU A 59 -16.76 8.26 -13.69
C GLU A 59 -16.79 9.71 -13.15
N LYS A 60 -17.82 10.09 -12.38
CA LYS A 60 -17.92 11.40 -11.72
C LYS A 60 -17.29 11.43 -10.34
N GLY A 61 -16.80 10.30 -9.84
CA GLY A 61 -16.26 10.17 -8.49
C GLY A 61 -17.32 10.01 -7.40
N GLU A 62 -18.58 9.76 -7.75
CA GLU A 62 -19.60 9.40 -6.77
C GLU A 62 -19.34 7.97 -6.28
N ASN A 63 -19.50 7.76 -4.98
CA ASN A 63 -19.24 6.48 -4.33
C ASN A 63 -20.54 5.86 -3.81
N ALA A 64 -20.63 4.55 -3.91
CA ALA A 64 -21.66 3.73 -3.28
C ALA A 64 -20.99 2.51 -2.62
N TRP A 65 -21.58 2.00 -1.55
CA TRP A 65 -20.99 0.91 -0.75
C TRP A 65 -21.98 -0.22 -0.54
N THR A 66 -21.47 -1.44 -0.44
CA THR A 66 -22.24 -2.55 0.13
C THR A 66 -22.29 -2.45 1.65
N THR A 67 -23.16 -3.23 2.27
CA THR A 67 -23.00 -3.58 3.68
C THR A 67 -21.70 -4.34 3.90
N ARG A 68 -21.19 -4.32 5.14
CA ARG A 68 -20.05 -5.16 5.53
C ARG A 68 -20.44 -6.65 5.45
N PHE A 69 -19.51 -7.47 5.00
CA PHE A 69 -19.65 -8.92 4.91
C PHE A 69 -18.41 -9.63 5.45
N GLY A 70 -18.60 -10.90 5.83
CA GLY A 70 -17.54 -11.75 6.36
C GLY A 70 -16.92 -12.64 5.31
N ILE A 71 -15.60 -12.81 5.40
CA ILE A 71 -14.85 -13.83 4.66
C ILE A 71 -14.32 -14.82 5.70
N THR A 72 -14.76 -16.07 5.60
CA THR A 72 -14.35 -17.15 6.50
C THR A 72 -13.01 -17.74 6.09
N GLY A 73 -12.25 -18.23 7.07
CA GLY A 73 -11.04 -18.98 6.82
C GLY A 73 -11.31 -20.42 6.36
N PRO A 74 -10.26 -21.23 6.20
CA PRO A 74 -10.37 -22.66 5.86
C PRO A 74 -11.18 -23.48 6.86
N ASP A 75 -11.30 -23.01 8.11
CA ASP A 75 -12.10 -23.61 9.17
C ASP A 75 -13.60 -23.25 9.08
N GLY A 76 -13.98 -22.39 8.12
CA GLY A 76 -15.35 -21.94 7.89
C GLY A 76 -15.89 -21.01 8.98
N LYS A 77 -15.03 -20.48 9.87
CA LYS A 77 -15.47 -19.62 10.98
C LYS A 77 -15.12 -18.15 10.72
N LEU A 78 -15.88 -17.27 11.35
CA LEU A 78 -15.58 -15.86 11.46
C LEU A 78 -15.04 -15.56 12.85
N VAL A 79 -13.95 -14.79 12.88
CA VAL A 79 -13.44 -14.14 14.08
C VAL A 79 -14.24 -12.86 14.31
N SER A 80 -14.47 -12.51 15.58
CA SER A 80 -15.10 -11.25 15.94
C SER A 80 -14.34 -10.06 15.34
N PRO A 81 -15.04 -9.02 14.84
CA PRO A 81 -14.41 -7.78 14.44
C PRO A 81 -13.57 -7.18 15.55
N GLU A 82 -12.46 -6.54 15.18
CA GLU A 82 -11.53 -5.89 16.12
C GLU A 82 -12.23 -4.84 16.99
N ASN A 83 -13.17 -4.11 16.40
CA ASN A 83 -13.93 -3.06 17.07
C ASN A 83 -15.43 -3.28 16.88
N ALA A 84 -16.19 -3.21 17.98
CA ALA A 84 -17.63 -3.42 17.96
C ALA A 84 -18.44 -2.16 17.58
N VAL A 85 -17.84 -0.97 17.74
CA VAL A 85 -18.47 0.33 17.49
C VAL A 85 -17.55 1.20 16.63
N GLN A 86 -18.16 2.02 15.78
CA GLN A 86 -17.47 3.03 15.00
C GLN A 86 -16.90 4.14 15.91
N PRO A 87 -15.89 4.89 15.45
CA PRO A 87 -15.34 6.02 16.20
C PRO A 87 -16.36 7.15 16.47
N ASP A 88 -17.42 7.25 15.67
CA ASP A 88 -18.53 8.20 15.84
C ASP A 88 -19.60 7.72 16.84
N GLY A 89 -19.47 6.49 17.35
CA GLY A 89 -20.40 5.87 18.31
C GLY A 89 -21.44 4.95 17.68
N ASP A 90 -21.49 4.84 16.36
CA ASP A 90 -22.43 3.93 15.70
C ASP A 90 -22.09 2.47 16.02
N LYS A 91 -23.13 1.64 16.27
CA LYS A 91 -23.00 0.22 16.56
C LYS A 91 -22.74 -0.62 15.31
N ILE A 92 -21.75 -0.21 14.52
CA ILE A 92 -21.34 -0.94 13.32
C ILE A 92 -19.93 -1.48 13.57
N PRO A 93 -19.75 -2.80 13.65
CA PRO A 93 -18.44 -3.38 13.83
C PRO A 93 -17.51 -3.07 12.65
N TRP A 94 -16.22 -2.94 12.94
CA TRP A 94 -15.19 -2.71 11.94
C TRP A 94 -13.85 -3.31 12.38
N GLY A 95 -12.92 -3.34 11.44
CA GLY A 95 -11.55 -3.79 11.66
C GLY A 95 -10.71 -3.52 10.42
N VAL A 96 -9.40 -3.59 10.57
CA VAL A 96 -8.47 -3.41 9.46
C VAL A 96 -7.99 -4.78 8.99
N GLY A 97 -8.56 -5.24 7.87
CA GLY A 97 -8.10 -6.43 7.20
C GLY A 97 -6.92 -6.20 6.25
N ARG A 98 -6.34 -7.30 5.78
CA ARG A 98 -5.26 -7.33 4.80
C ARG A 98 -5.37 -8.58 3.91
N LEU A 99 -4.74 -8.56 2.74
CA LEU A 99 -4.70 -9.72 1.84
C LEU A 99 -3.60 -10.69 2.30
N VAL A 100 -3.92 -11.98 2.37
CA VAL A 100 -2.92 -13.02 2.65
C VAL A 100 -2.05 -13.23 1.41
N GLY A 101 -0.73 -13.21 1.58
CA GLY A 101 0.24 -13.40 0.49
C GLY A 101 0.63 -12.13 -0.28
N ASP A 102 0.09 -10.96 0.09
CA ASP A 102 0.57 -9.69 -0.45
C ASP A 102 1.69 -9.12 0.46
N PRO A 103 2.95 -9.02 0.00
CA PRO A 103 4.05 -8.48 0.80
C PRO A 103 3.87 -6.99 1.14
N THR A 104 2.88 -6.32 0.53
CA THR A 104 2.51 -4.94 0.82
C THR A 104 1.53 -4.80 1.99
N ALA A 105 0.98 -5.91 2.49
CA ALA A 105 -0.09 -5.97 3.49
C ALA A 105 0.30 -5.49 4.91
N ASN A 106 1.59 -5.32 5.22
CA ASN A 106 2.07 -4.81 6.51
C ASN A 106 3.24 -3.84 6.31
N LYS A 107 3.00 -2.70 5.68
CA LYS A 107 3.83 -1.50 5.91
C LYS A 107 3.02 -0.48 6.69
N ILE A 108 2.66 -0.82 7.94
CA ILE A 108 2.89 0.18 8.97
C ILE A 108 4.41 0.30 8.99
N SER A 109 4.96 1.28 8.28
CA SER A 109 6.33 1.72 8.57
C SER A 109 6.30 2.33 9.97
N THR A 110 6.26 1.50 11.01
CA THR A 110 7.00 1.82 12.21
C THR A 110 8.44 1.68 11.76
N ALA A 111 8.98 2.77 11.22
CA ALA A 111 10.40 2.89 11.03
C ALA A 111 11.00 2.70 12.42
N SER A 112 11.53 1.51 12.69
CA SER A 112 12.40 1.28 13.83
C SER A 112 13.73 1.92 13.47
N TYR A 113 13.79 3.24 13.62
CA TYR A 113 15.05 3.95 13.64
C TYR A 113 15.76 3.58 14.95
N SER A 114 17.00 3.10 14.85
CA SER A 114 17.87 2.97 16.01
C SER A 114 18.13 4.38 16.56
N MET A 115 17.37 4.75 17.58
CA MET A 115 17.47 6.04 18.23
C MET A 115 18.59 6.01 19.27
N ASN A 116 19.50 6.98 19.24
CA ASN A 116 20.35 7.23 20.40
C ASN A 116 19.51 7.91 21.51
N SER A 117 19.92 7.77 22.76
CA SER A 117 19.13 8.24 23.92
C SER A 117 18.80 9.73 23.90
N ALA A 118 19.54 10.54 23.14
CA ALA A 118 19.30 11.97 23.00
C ALA A 118 18.11 12.32 22.08
N MET A 119 17.78 11.48 21.10
CA MET A 119 16.68 11.74 20.16
C MET A 119 15.31 11.21 20.63
N ALA A 120 15.29 10.32 21.62
CA ALA A 120 14.04 9.81 22.21
C ALA A 120 13.28 10.90 22.99
N SER A 121 14.01 11.77 23.70
CA SER A 121 13.41 12.83 24.54
C SER A 121 12.82 14.00 23.74
N ALA A 122 13.17 14.15 22.46
CA ALA A 122 12.67 15.22 21.60
C ALA A 122 11.35 14.85 20.88
N ALA A 123 11.04 13.55 20.75
CA ALA A 123 9.86 13.06 20.04
C ALA A 123 8.56 13.14 20.86
N GLU A 124 8.65 13.29 22.19
CA GLU A 124 7.48 13.33 23.06
C GLU A 124 6.65 14.62 22.95
N ASN A 125 7.14 15.67 22.27
CA ASN A 125 6.50 16.99 22.33
C ASN A 125 6.21 17.69 20.98
N ASN A 126 6.41 17.08 19.81
CA ASN A 126 5.98 17.72 18.53
C ASN A 126 5.80 16.76 17.35
N ALA A 127 4.57 16.65 16.83
CA ALA A 127 4.20 15.81 15.68
C ALA A 127 4.67 16.37 14.30
N ALA A 128 5.27 17.57 14.26
CA ALA A 128 5.57 18.27 13.02
C ALA A 128 6.90 17.88 12.32
N VAL A 129 7.75 17.06 12.96
CA VAL A 129 9.10 16.77 12.42
C VAL A 129 9.09 15.69 11.31
N LEU A 130 8.01 14.92 11.16
CA LEU A 130 7.95 13.80 10.22
C LEU A 130 7.84 14.21 8.73
N ILE A 131 7.56 15.48 8.41
CA ILE A 131 7.24 15.90 7.03
C ILE A 131 8.47 16.38 6.24
N ALA A 132 9.60 16.69 6.87
CA ALA A 132 10.69 17.41 6.19
C ALA A 132 11.71 16.55 5.40
N VAL A 133 11.62 15.21 5.37
CA VAL A 133 12.63 14.35 4.71
C VAL A 133 12.18 13.73 3.37
N SER A 134 11.08 14.21 2.78
CA SER A 134 10.47 13.58 1.59
C SER A 134 10.94 14.15 0.23
N SER A 135 12.01 14.94 0.15
CA SER A 135 12.51 15.41 -1.15
C SER A 135 13.91 14.89 -1.46
N GLN A 136 13.97 13.74 -2.13
CA GLN A 136 15.14 13.37 -2.91
C GLN A 136 14.69 12.88 -4.30
N PRO A 137 15.00 13.59 -5.39
CA PRO A 137 14.71 13.13 -6.74
C PRO A 137 15.74 12.08 -7.19
N ASN A 138 15.21 11.01 -7.78
CA ASN A 138 15.94 9.96 -8.49
C ASN A 138 16.93 10.52 -9.52
N THR A 139 18.15 9.97 -9.56
CA THR A 139 18.85 9.70 -10.83
C THR A 139 19.62 8.38 -10.75
N SER A 140 19.39 7.56 -11.77
CA SER A 140 19.87 6.19 -11.98
C SER A 140 21.37 6.09 -12.22
N SER A 141 22.00 4.98 -11.80
CA SER A 141 23.06 4.33 -12.60
C SER A 141 23.37 2.91 -12.12
N SER A 142 23.77 2.10 -13.09
CA SER A 142 23.63 0.65 -13.21
C SER A 142 24.70 -0.19 -12.49
N ASN A 143 24.37 -1.48 -12.28
CA ASN A 143 25.21 -2.60 -11.86
C ASN A 143 26.67 -2.52 -12.33
N ILE A 144 27.67 -2.72 -11.44
CA ILE A 144 28.90 -3.49 -11.73
C ILE A 144 29.40 -4.22 -10.47
N ILE A 145 29.72 -5.50 -10.69
CA ILE A 145 30.31 -6.52 -9.83
C ILE A 145 31.78 -6.20 -9.50
N ILE A 146 32.22 -6.39 -8.25
CA ILE A 146 33.64 -6.30 -7.85
C ILE A 146 34.13 -7.71 -7.49
N PRO A 147 35.18 -8.22 -8.15
CA PRO A 147 36.44 -8.41 -7.41
C PRO A 147 37.70 -8.09 -8.25
N GLY A 148 38.76 -7.64 -7.57
CA GLY A 148 40.13 -7.68 -8.11
C GLY A 148 40.89 -6.37 -8.03
N ILE A 149 41.79 -6.27 -7.05
CA ILE A 149 42.85 -5.26 -6.98
C ILE A 149 44.00 -5.64 -7.93
N ALA A 150 44.36 -4.75 -8.85
CA ALA A 150 45.67 -4.73 -9.50
C ALA A 150 45.93 -3.33 -10.08
N PHE A 151 46.92 -2.62 -9.53
CA PHE A 151 47.43 -1.37 -10.08
C PHE A 151 48.58 -1.70 -11.05
N ALA A 152 48.40 -1.40 -12.33
CA ALA A 152 49.47 -1.33 -13.32
C ALA A 152 49.45 0.07 -13.94
N SER A 153 50.48 0.89 -13.65
CA SER A 153 50.70 2.19 -14.30
C SER A 153 51.30 1.99 -15.68
N SER A 154 50.76 2.70 -16.65
CA SER A 154 51.15 2.70 -18.05
C SER A 154 52.52 3.36 -18.28
N PHE A 155 53.26 2.76 -19.21
CA PHE A 155 54.48 3.25 -19.82
C PHE A 155 54.26 4.54 -20.62
N LEU A 156 55.25 5.43 -20.61
CA LEU A 156 55.48 6.35 -21.73
C LEU A 156 56.98 6.35 -22.07
N VAL A 157 57.32 5.71 -23.19
CA VAL A 157 58.64 5.80 -23.82
C VAL A 157 58.62 7.03 -24.73
N ALA A 158 59.49 8.01 -24.43
CA ALA A 158 59.86 9.07 -25.36
C ALA A 158 61.36 8.90 -25.67
N THR A 159 61.64 8.43 -26.89
CA THR A 159 62.99 8.39 -27.47
C THR A 159 63.31 9.75 -28.08
N ILE A 160 64.56 10.21 -27.96
CA ILE A 160 65.44 10.77 -29.03
C ILE A 160 66.69 11.44 -28.38
N TYR A 161 67.87 10.85 -28.68
CA TYR A 161 69.20 11.43 -29.06
C TYR A 161 69.69 12.75 -28.42
N SER A 162 70.98 13.05 -28.17
CA SER A 162 72.31 12.40 -28.26
C SER A 162 73.36 13.43 -27.80
N LEU A 163 74.57 12.96 -27.45
CA LEU A 163 75.89 13.64 -27.47
C LEU A 163 76.02 14.92 -26.61
N ILE A 164 76.88 14.98 -25.58
CA ILE A 164 78.36 14.88 -25.53
C ILE A 164 78.77 14.50 -24.12
#